data_AF-J6IF95-F1
#
_entry.id   AF-J6IF95-F1
#
_cell.length_a   1.000
_cell.length_b   1.000
_cell.length_c   1.000
_cell.angle_alpha   90.00
_cell.angle_beta   90.00
_cell.angle_gamma   90.00
#
_symmetry.space_group_name_H-M   'P 1'
#
loop_
_entity.id
_entity.type
_entity.pdbx_description
1 polymer ?
#
loop_
_entity_poly.entity_id
_entity_poly.type
_entity_poly.pdbx_seq_one_letter_code
_entity_poly.pdbx_strand_id
1 'polypeptide(L)'
;MQVKKISLYTATLLFTSSALAHGYVESPPGRAYQCHLGKNTDCGPVQWEPQSVEQASGFPEGAMPPDGKLASAGKSNFSQLDSQSPTRWAKTTIKSGKNNFVWHHSAPHRTTNWRYYITKQDWDQNKPLTRSDFESKPFCQIDGNGTTPAVQVTHSCNVPDRTGYQVIYAVWEIADTANSFYQAIDVDFGGASDETENESLWTTQLAGQLSGKDLHAGDKVIAHFFNASGEVHSLQTELTIASEAQGKSSQWSYDLAEAINTAHQGKLRAGVKGSDGNITPLHGVNQVYVPKDSTVQSVTLTYAESQSHDIVEESLSVANVNATKIANGKATVTFNATASGKMQLTATVNDHAGTQKGSIQQTIDNRSLTVSIPLTNVQAGHHMLRYSASNAQGATLSQGVIDLMLEESTVQPDPTPAPAGNYDYTFPDNLKSYKAGTKVMQPKNGKVYQCRPFPYSGYCVQWSQYATQFEPGTGSDWAMAWTEVTH
;
A
#
# COMPACT_ATOMS: atom_id res chain seq x y z
N MET A 1 -58.52 34.06 16.15
CA MET A 1 -57.82 33.23 15.14
C MET A 1 -56.42 33.79 14.95
N GLN A 2 -55.40 33.16 15.53
CA GLN A 2 -53.99 33.50 15.26
C GLN A 2 -53.54 32.74 14.01
N VAL A 3 -53.11 33.46 12.97
CA VAL A 3 -52.45 32.85 11.80
C VAL A 3 -50.98 33.26 11.85
N LYS A 4 -50.11 32.29 12.12
CA LYS A 4 -48.65 32.45 12.14
C LYS A 4 -48.14 32.69 10.71
N LYS A 5 -47.38 33.76 10.51
CA LYS A 5 -46.57 33.97 9.30
C LYS A 5 -45.34 33.05 9.38
N ILE A 6 -45.21 32.10 8.46
CA ILE A 6 -43.98 31.32 8.25
C ILE A 6 -43.26 31.98 7.08
N SER A 7 -42.14 32.66 7.37
CA SER A 7 -41.18 33.11 6.36
C SER A 7 -40.34 31.91 5.93
N LEU A 8 -40.42 31.56 4.65
CA LEU A 8 -39.60 30.53 4.02
C LEU A 8 -38.29 31.17 3.56
N TYR A 9 -37.20 30.96 4.30
CA TYR A 9 -35.85 31.31 3.85
C TYR A 9 -35.33 30.20 2.93
N THR A 10 -35.23 30.48 1.63
CA THR A 10 -34.58 29.63 0.65
C THR A 10 -33.06 29.85 0.77
N ALA A 11 -32.35 28.91 1.38
CA ALA A 11 -30.90 28.91 1.43
C ALA A 11 -30.35 28.25 0.15
N THR A 12 -29.83 29.05 -0.77
CA THR A 12 -29.13 28.57 -1.96
C THR A 12 -27.74 28.08 -1.55
N LEU A 13 -27.53 26.77 -1.47
CA LEU A 13 -26.19 26.19 -1.36
C LEU A 13 -25.48 26.36 -2.70
N LEU A 14 -24.55 27.31 -2.78
CA LEU A 14 -23.57 27.37 -3.85
C LEU A 14 -22.49 26.32 -3.57
N PHE A 15 -22.55 25.19 -4.29
CA PHE A 15 -21.42 24.29 -4.40
C PHE A 15 -20.38 24.94 -5.31
N THR A 16 -19.33 25.52 -4.74
CA THR A 16 -18.13 25.90 -5.51
C THR A 16 -17.38 24.61 -5.83
N SER A 17 -17.50 24.12 -7.07
CA SER A 17 -16.60 23.09 -7.59
C SER A 17 -15.18 23.62 -7.52
N SER A 18 -14.31 22.97 -6.75
CA SER A 18 -12.87 23.23 -6.76
C SER A 18 -12.37 23.01 -8.18
N ALA A 19 -12.12 24.10 -8.92
CA ALA A 19 -11.50 24.02 -10.23
C ALA A 19 -10.05 23.56 -10.02
N LEU A 20 -9.75 22.34 -10.45
CA LEU A 20 -8.47 21.68 -10.22
C LEU A 20 -7.45 22.14 -11.27
N ALA A 21 -6.66 23.17 -10.94
CA ALA A 21 -5.49 23.54 -11.73
C ALA A 21 -4.34 22.58 -11.53
N HIS A 22 -3.56 22.34 -12.58
CA HIS A 22 -2.46 21.38 -12.53
C HIS A 22 -1.41 21.70 -13.60
N GLY A 23 -0.15 21.84 -13.19
CA GLY A 23 0.97 22.05 -14.10
C GLY A 23 2.34 22.04 -13.42
N TYR A 24 3.38 21.86 -14.21
CA TYR A 24 4.78 21.82 -13.77
C TYR A 24 5.72 22.47 -14.79
N VAL A 25 6.96 22.78 -14.39
CA VAL A 25 8.00 23.24 -15.31
C VAL A 25 8.68 22.04 -15.95
N GLU A 26 8.51 21.91 -17.26
CA GLU A 26 9.05 20.83 -18.08
C GLU A 26 10.52 21.09 -18.47
N SER A 27 10.89 22.34 -18.75
CA SER A 27 12.26 22.70 -19.16
C SER A 27 12.66 24.12 -18.70
N PRO A 28 13.81 24.32 -18.04
CA PRO A 28 14.58 23.27 -17.35
C PRO A 28 13.67 22.51 -16.37
N PRO A 29 13.76 21.17 -16.29
CA PRO A 29 12.81 20.36 -15.55
C PRO A 29 12.83 20.72 -14.06
N GLY A 30 11.65 21.06 -13.52
CA GLY A 30 11.50 21.37 -12.09
C GLY A 30 11.79 20.15 -11.21
N ARG A 31 12.14 20.37 -9.95
CA ARG A 31 12.51 19.36 -8.95
C ARG A 31 11.49 18.24 -8.84
N ALA A 32 10.19 18.59 -8.81
CA ALA A 32 9.08 17.63 -8.80
C ALA A 32 9.01 16.82 -10.11
N TYR A 33 9.22 17.46 -11.25
CA TYR A 33 9.25 16.77 -12.54
C TYR A 33 10.48 15.87 -12.70
N GLN A 34 11.64 16.28 -12.18
CA GLN A 34 12.83 15.43 -12.11
C GLN A 34 12.59 14.16 -11.27
N CYS A 35 11.69 14.19 -10.29
CA CYS A 35 11.24 12.98 -9.59
C CYS A 35 10.43 12.06 -10.51
N HIS A 36 9.50 12.64 -11.29
CA HIS A 36 8.74 11.88 -12.30
C HIS A 36 9.65 11.24 -13.36
N LEU A 37 10.72 11.92 -13.76
CA LEU A 37 11.72 11.40 -14.70
C LEU A 37 12.69 10.37 -14.10
N GLY A 38 12.58 10.07 -12.79
CA GLY A 38 13.48 9.16 -12.09
C GLY A 38 14.92 9.68 -11.91
N LYS A 39 15.15 10.98 -12.14
CA LYS A 39 16.46 11.63 -11.94
C LYS A 39 16.68 12.04 -10.50
N ASN A 40 15.61 12.43 -9.81
CA ASN A 40 15.58 12.57 -8.37
C ASN A 40 14.98 11.31 -7.74
N THR A 41 15.63 10.76 -6.72
CA THR A 41 15.15 9.61 -5.95
C THR A 41 14.56 10.04 -4.61
N ASP A 42 13.88 9.12 -3.92
CA ASP A 42 13.27 9.35 -2.60
C ASP A 42 12.33 10.57 -2.57
N CYS A 43 11.46 10.67 -3.57
CA CYS A 43 10.55 11.81 -3.72
C CYS A 43 9.15 11.58 -3.14
N GLY A 44 8.83 10.37 -2.67
CA GLY A 44 7.48 10.04 -2.23
C GLY A 44 6.43 10.12 -3.37
N PRO A 45 5.17 10.44 -3.08
CA PRO A 45 4.08 10.39 -4.06
C PRO A 45 4.17 11.46 -5.16
N VAL A 46 4.93 12.55 -4.98
CA VAL A 46 5.01 13.64 -5.96
C VAL A 46 5.54 13.19 -7.33
N GLN A 47 6.30 12.09 -7.38
CA GLN A 47 6.78 11.49 -8.63
C GLN A 47 5.63 11.05 -9.57
N TRP A 48 4.45 10.78 -9.02
CA TRP A 48 3.26 10.37 -9.78
C TRP A 48 2.38 11.55 -10.19
N GLU A 49 2.60 12.71 -9.57
CA GLU A 49 1.77 13.89 -9.76
C GLU A 49 2.58 15.21 -9.64
N PRO A 50 3.65 15.40 -10.45
CA PRO A 50 4.48 16.60 -10.41
C PRO A 50 3.69 17.90 -10.66
N GLN A 51 2.52 17.78 -11.30
CA GLN A 51 1.58 18.86 -11.58
C GLN A 51 0.80 19.40 -10.36
N SER A 52 0.87 18.74 -9.19
CA SER A 52 -0.05 18.98 -8.06
C SER A 52 0.53 19.81 -6.90
N VAL A 53 1.70 20.44 -7.10
CA VAL A 53 2.41 21.24 -6.08
C VAL A 53 1.74 22.62 -5.89
N GLU A 54 0.52 22.56 -5.35
CA GLU A 54 -0.42 23.67 -5.20
C GLU A 54 -0.57 24.11 -3.73
N GLN A 55 -0.65 25.41 -3.50
CA GLN A 55 -1.01 26.00 -2.21
C GLN A 55 -1.65 27.38 -2.39
N ALA A 56 -2.30 27.90 -1.36
CA ALA A 56 -2.70 29.31 -1.30
C ALA A 56 -1.57 30.25 -1.79
N SER A 57 -1.95 31.24 -2.60
CA SER A 57 -1.05 32.27 -3.11
C SER A 57 -0.47 33.08 -1.95
N GLY A 58 0.83 33.38 -2.01
CA GLY A 58 1.45 34.19 -0.97
C GLY A 58 2.93 34.51 -1.19
N PHE A 59 3.70 33.69 -1.91
CA PHE A 59 5.11 34.01 -2.13
C PHE A 59 5.29 35.32 -2.91
N PRO A 60 6.23 36.23 -2.55
CA PRO A 60 7.21 36.09 -1.48
C PRO A 60 6.77 36.72 -0.14
N GLU A 61 5.71 37.53 -0.09
CA GLU A 61 5.40 38.36 1.09
C GLU A 61 4.39 37.73 2.06
N GLY A 62 3.45 36.95 1.54
CA GLY A 62 2.42 36.24 2.31
C GLY A 62 2.94 34.99 3.02
N ALA A 63 2.13 34.44 3.92
CA ALA A 63 2.51 33.33 4.80
C ALA A 63 2.63 31.95 4.11
N MET A 64 2.09 31.81 2.89
CA MET A 64 2.03 30.54 2.16
C MET A 64 2.87 30.57 0.87
N PRO A 65 3.58 29.48 0.55
CA PRO A 65 3.88 28.35 1.42
C PRO A 65 4.80 28.77 2.58
N PRO A 66 4.78 28.08 3.74
CA PRO A 66 5.66 28.43 4.86
C PRO A 66 7.14 28.27 4.52
N ASP A 67 8.00 29.06 5.16
CA ASP A 67 9.45 28.87 5.08
C ASP A 67 9.86 27.47 5.54
N GLY A 68 10.86 26.89 4.87
CA GLY A 68 11.26 25.49 5.02
C GLY A 68 10.31 24.50 4.33
N LYS A 69 9.21 24.97 3.72
CA LYS A 69 8.27 24.15 2.96
C LYS A 69 7.91 24.73 1.58
N LEU A 70 8.81 25.53 1.02
CA LEU A 70 8.58 26.20 -0.26
C LEU A 70 8.49 25.18 -1.41
N ALA A 71 9.38 24.19 -1.44
CA ALA A 71 9.46 23.22 -2.53
C ALA A 71 8.27 22.23 -2.55
N SER A 72 7.72 21.87 -1.38
CA SER A 72 6.51 21.06 -1.26
C SER A 72 5.20 21.84 -1.35
N ALA A 73 5.27 23.17 -1.44
CA ALA A 73 4.15 24.08 -1.21
C ALA A 73 3.44 23.86 0.15
N GLY A 74 4.15 23.37 1.17
CA GLY A 74 3.59 23.07 2.49
C GLY A 74 2.80 21.76 2.56
N LYS A 75 2.73 20.98 1.48
CA LYS A 75 1.95 19.74 1.42
C LYS A 75 2.72 18.61 2.11
N SER A 76 2.13 18.03 3.15
CA SER A 76 2.78 16.97 3.94
C SER A 76 3.16 15.74 3.12
N ASN A 77 2.33 15.37 2.15
CA ASN A 77 2.60 14.25 1.25
C ASN A 77 3.72 14.53 0.24
N PHE A 78 4.15 15.78 0.03
CA PHE A 78 5.29 16.14 -0.83
C PHE A 78 6.50 16.64 -0.05
N SER A 79 6.54 16.42 1.27
CA SER A 79 7.57 16.94 2.18
C SER A 79 9.00 16.51 1.82
N GLN A 80 9.17 15.43 1.06
CA GLN A 80 10.48 15.01 0.54
C GLN A 80 11.15 16.10 -0.30
N LEU A 81 10.37 16.92 -1.03
CA LEU A 81 10.88 18.03 -1.85
C LEU A 81 11.57 19.13 -1.02
N ASP A 82 11.26 19.22 0.28
CA ASP A 82 11.82 20.22 1.19
C ASP A 82 13.22 19.85 1.70
N SER A 83 13.67 18.61 1.44
CA SER A 83 15.06 18.21 1.71
C SER A 83 16.02 19.11 0.94
N GLN A 84 17.09 19.58 1.59
CA GLN A 84 18.02 20.50 0.96
C GLN A 84 19.45 20.19 1.38
N SER A 85 20.27 19.85 0.39
CA SER A 85 21.74 19.78 0.48
C SER A 85 22.32 20.13 -0.90
N PRO A 86 23.62 20.47 -1.00
CA PRO A 86 24.29 20.72 -2.27
C PRO A 86 24.18 19.56 -3.26
N THR A 87 23.93 18.35 -2.78
CA THR A 87 24.02 17.10 -3.55
C THR A 87 22.70 16.33 -3.66
N ARG A 88 21.65 16.76 -2.95
CA ARG A 88 20.35 16.07 -2.90
C ARG A 88 19.61 16.01 -4.23
N TRP A 89 19.76 17.05 -5.05
CA TRP A 89 18.94 17.26 -6.25
C TRP A 89 19.79 17.27 -7.53
N ALA A 90 19.26 16.63 -8.57
CA ALA A 90 19.77 16.72 -9.93
C ALA A 90 19.65 18.15 -10.45
N LYS A 91 20.74 18.67 -11.03
CA LYS A 91 20.85 20.07 -11.49
C LYS A 91 20.89 20.14 -13.00
N THR A 92 20.21 21.14 -13.56
CA THR A 92 20.34 21.47 -14.98
C THR A 92 21.40 22.55 -15.16
N THR A 93 22.38 22.31 -16.02
CA THR A 93 23.38 23.35 -16.35
C THR A 93 22.70 24.50 -17.09
N ILE A 94 22.94 25.73 -16.63
CA ILE A 94 22.38 26.96 -17.22
C ILE A 94 23.47 28.03 -17.30
N LYS A 95 23.25 29.08 -18.11
CA LYS A 95 24.07 30.29 -18.12
C LYS A 95 23.22 31.49 -17.73
N SER A 96 23.85 32.54 -17.20
CA SER A 96 23.21 33.84 -17.06
C SER A 96 22.71 34.38 -18.41
N GLY A 97 21.78 35.31 -18.37
CA GLY A 97 21.15 35.89 -19.56
C GLY A 97 19.95 35.08 -20.04
N LYS A 98 19.71 35.11 -21.35
CA LYS A 98 18.45 34.65 -21.94
C LYS A 98 18.29 33.13 -21.84
N ASN A 99 17.26 32.69 -21.13
CA ASN A 99 16.86 31.28 -20.98
C ASN A 99 15.36 31.11 -21.18
N ASN A 100 14.96 29.92 -21.63
CA ASN A 100 13.56 29.55 -21.83
C ASN A 100 13.07 28.65 -20.69
N PHE A 101 11.91 29.00 -20.15
CA PHE A 101 11.17 28.21 -19.16
C PHE A 101 9.87 27.72 -19.78
N VAL A 102 9.70 26.40 -19.87
CA VAL A 102 8.53 25.75 -20.46
C VAL A 102 7.66 25.17 -19.35
N TRP A 103 6.43 25.64 -19.26
CA TRP A 103 5.40 25.05 -18.42
C TRP A 103 4.56 24.06 -19.22
N HIS A 104 4.24 22.93 -18.60
CA HIS A 104 3.22 21.99 -19.06
C HIS A 104 2.02 22.04 -18.12
N HIS A 105 0.83 22.30 -18.66
CA HIS A 105 -0.43 22.39 -17.93
C HIS A 105 -1.31 21.19 -18.29
N SER A 106 -1.45 20.24 -17.36
CA SER A 106 -2.36 19.09 -17.54
C SER A 106 -3.82 19.48 -17.36
N ALA A 107 -4.07 20.55 -16.60
CA ALA A 107 -5.35 21.25 -16.54
C ALA A 107 -5.07 22.75 -16.61
N PRO A 108 -5.25 23.41 -17.77
CA PRO A 108 -5.06 24.85 -17.91
C PRO A 108 -6.17 25.66 -17.21
N HIS A 109 -5.80 26.72 -16.47
CA HIS A 109 -6.76 27.62 -15.78
C HIS A 109 -6.47 29.07 -16.03
N ARG A 110 -7.48 29.93 -15.82
CA ARG A 110 -7.32 31.38 -15.98
C ARG A 110 -6.17 31.85 -15.12
N THR A 111 -5.19 32.51 -15.72
CA THR A 111 -3.92 32.80 -15.05
C THR A 111 -3.80 34.28 -14.73
N THR A 112 -3.38 34.59 -13.50
CA THR A 112 -3.00 35.94 -13.08
C THR A 112 -1.62 36.25 -13.63
N ASN A 113 -0.61 35.45 -13.28
CA ASN A 113 0.77 35.65 -13.73
C ASN A 113 1.63 34.39 -13.57
N TRP A 114 2.81 34.43 -14.17
CA TRP A 114 3.95 33.60 -13.79
C TRP A 114 5.08 34.48 -13.26
N ARG A 115 5.75 34.07 -12.19
CA ARG A 115 6.87 34.80 -11.56
C ARG A 115 8.04 33.85 -11.32
N TYR A 116 9.25 34.33 -11.57
CA TYR A 116 10.49 33.56 -11.39
C TYR A 116 11.42 34.30 -10.44
N TYR A 117 11.81 33.62 -9.37
CA TYR A 117 12.77 34.09 -8.38
C TYR A 117 14.01 33.24 -8.46
N ILE A 118 15.15 33.76 -8.01
CA ILE A 118 16.39 33.00 -7.93
C ILE A 118 17.02 33.22 -6.55
N THR A 119 17.69 32.20 -6.03
CA THR A 119 18.47 32.30 -4.80
C THR A 119 19.52 33.42 -4.88
N LYS A 120 19.86 34.01 -3.73
CA LYS A 120 21.00 34.93 -3.58
C LYS A 120 22.29 34.16 -3.79
N GLN A 121 23.36 34.86 -4.18
CA GLN A 121 24.65 34.22 -4.46
C GLN A 121 25.23 33.45 -3.25
N ASP A 122 24.95 33.92 -2.04
CA ASP A 122 25.44 33.41 -0.75
C ASP A 122 24.41 32.57 0.02
N TRP A 123 23.37 32.06 -0.65
CA TRP A 123 22.34 31.22 -0.01
C TRP A 123 22.92 29.93 0.62
N ASP A 124 22.34 29.49 1.73
CA ASP A 124 22.81 28.29 2.45
C ASP A 124 22.21 27.02 1.83
N GLN A 125 23.00 26.36 0.98
CA GLN A 125 22.62 25.16 0.26
C GLN A 125 22.30 23.95 1.14
N ASN A 126 22.66 23.99 2.44
CA ASN A 126 22.49 22.91 3.41
C ASN A 126 21.26 23.10 4.31
N LYS A 127 20.45 24.14 4.10
CA LYS A 127 19.25 24.41 4.89
C LYS A 127 17.99 24.40 4.04
N PRO A 128 16.83 24.01 4.60
CA PRO A 128 15.55 24.09 3.90
C PRO A 128 15.30 25.48 3.33
N LEU A 129 14.74 25.54 2.11
CA LEU A 129 14.50 26.80 1.39
C LEU A 129 13.53 27.72 2.16
N THR A 130 13.94 28.97 2.30
CA THR A 130 13.17 30.05 2.94
C THR A 130 13.11 31.27 2.02
N ARG A 131 12.19 32.20 2.28
CA ARG A 131 12.14 33.48 1.56
C ARG A 131 13.46 34.25 1.64
N SER A 132 14.20 34.14 2.76
CA SER A 132 15.48 34.83 2.91
C SER A 132 16.57 34.34 1.96
N ASP A 133 16.43 33.13 1.41
CA ASP A 133 17.38 32.57 0.43
C ASP A 133 17.20 33.17 -0.97
N PHE A 134 16.04 33.75 -1.28
CA PHE A 134 15.72 34.29 -2.60
C PHE A 134 15.90 35.80 -2.70
N GLU A 135 16.17 36.28 -3.91
CA GLU A 135 15.96 37.68 -4.25
C GLU A 135 14.50 38.06 -4.00
N SER A 136 14.25 39.21 -3.36
CA SER A 136 12.90 39.61 -2.96
C SER A 136 11.99 39.98 -4.14
N LYS A 137 12.58 40.25 -5.31
CA LYS A 137 11.88 40.57 -6.55
C LYS A 137 12.07 39.47 -7.58
N PRO A 138 11.03 39.12 -8.35
CA PRO A 138 11.20 38.16 -9.44
C PRO A 138 12.11 38.78 -10.51
N PHE A 139 13.04 38.00 -11.06
CA PHE A 139 13.86 38.44 -12.20
C PHE A 139 13.07 38.40 -13.52
N CYS A 140 11.94 37.69 -13.53
CA CYS A 140 11.04 37.60 -14.68
C CYS A 140 9.60 37.46 -14.19
N GLN A 141 8.68 38.22 -14.80
CA GLN A 141 7.25 38.14 -14.56
C GLN A 141 6.50 38.23 -15.89
N ILE A 142 5.53 37.34 -16.08
CA ILE A 142 4.70 37.24 -17.28
C ILE A 142 3.24 37.37 -16.86
N ASP A 143 2.51 38.31 -17.46
CA ASP A 143 1.09 38.52 -17.19
C ASP A 143 0.24 37.44 -17.90
N GLY A 144 -0.67 36.80 -17.16
CA GLY A 144 -1.62 35.84 -17.70
C GLY A 144 -2.88 36.48 -18.30
N ASN A 145 -3.07 37.79 -18.10
CA ASN A 145 -4.21 38.59 -18.57
C ASN A 145 -5.59 38.01 -18.16
N GLY A 146 -5.64 37.17 -17.12
CA GLY A 146 -6.84 36.44 -16.73
C GLY A 146 -7.34 35.46 -17.81
N THR A 147 -6.45 35.02 -18.70
CA THR A 147 -6.77 34.08 -19.78
C THR A 147 -6.29 32.68 -19.45
N THR A 148 -6.93 31.67 -20.05
CA THR A 148 -6.50 30.28 -19.94
C THR A 148 -5.29 30.06 -20.84
N PRO A 149 -4.14 29.59 -20.32
CA PRO A 149 -2.94 29.36 -21.11
C PRO A 149 -3.09 28.15 -22.03
N ALA A 150 -2.20 28.05 -23.02
CA ALA A 150 -2.05 26.81 -23.78
C ALA A 150 -1.49 25.68 -22.91
N VAL A 151 -1.65 24.44 -23.35
CA VAL A 151 -1.11 23.25 -22.66
C VAL A 151 0.39 23.39 -22.42
N GLN A 152 1.13 23.94 -23.38
CA GLN A 152 2.52 24.34 -23.18
C GLN A 152 2.70 25.83 -23.40
N VAL A 153 3.43 26.48 -22.51
CA VAL A 153 3.82 27.90 -22.64
C VAL A 153 5.32 28.03 -22.41
N THR A 154 5.99 28.79 -23.28
CA THR A 154 7.40 29.11 -23.15
C THR A 154 7.58 30.57 -22.74
N HIS A 155 8.33 30.80 -21.66
CA HIS A 155 8.71 32.10 -21.17
C HIS A 155 10.20 32.33 -21.39
N SER A 156 10.55 33.36 -22.15
CA SER A 156 11.94 33.77 -22.36
C SER A 156 12.32 34.81 -21.31
N CYS A 157 13.17 34.44 -20.36
CA CYS A 157 13.57 35.27 -19.23
C CYS A 157 15.08 35.53 -19.22
N ASN A 158 15.49 36.72 -18.77
CA ASN A 158 16.90 37.04 -18.55
C ASN A 158 17.29 36.67 -17.12
N VAL A 159 17.99 35.55 -16.98
CA VAL A 159 18.43 35.00 -15.69
C VAL A 159 19.62 35.85 -15.17
N PRO A 160 19.59 36.33 -13.92
CA PRO A 160 20.68 37.12 -13.34
C PRO A 160 22.00 36.36 -13.27
N ASP A 161 23.10 37.11 -13.14
CA ASP A 161 24.41 36.52 -12.94
C ASP A 161 24.50 35.74 -11.63
N ARG A 162 24.94 34.48 -11.75
CA ARG A 162 25.20 33.56 -10.64
C ARG A 162 26.37 32.64 -10.97
N THR A 163 26.94 32.04 -9.93
CA THR A 163 27.86 30.91 -10.04
C THR A 163 27.38 29.74 -9.19
N GLY A 164 27.80 28.53 -9.57
CA GLY A 164 27.52 27.29 -8.88
C GLY A 164 26.04 26.92 -8.81
N TYR A 165 25.70 26.12 -7.79
CA TYR A 165 24.35 25.65 -7.55
C TYR A 165 23.43 26.77 -7.05
N GLN A 166 22.30 26.93 -7.73
CA GLN A 166 21.23 27.87 -7.39
C GLN A 166 19.87 27.17 -7.53
N VAL A 167 18.85 27.74 -6.88
CA VAL A 167 17.46 27.32 -7.08
C VAL A 167 16.70 28.47 -7.72
N ILE A 168 16.02 28.18 -8.83
CA ILE A 168 15.01 29.06 -9.42
C ILE A 168 13.65 28.62 -8.88
N TYR A 169 12.86 29.56 -8.37
CA TYR A 169 11.53 29.31 -7.85
C TYR A 169 10.49 29.93 -8.76
N ALA A 170 9.78 29.07 -9.49
CA ALA A 170 8.75 29.45 -10.44
C ALA A 170 7.36 29.34 -9.76
N VAL A 171 6.59 30.42 -9.87
CA VAL A 171 5.24 30.55 -9.30
C VAL A 171 4.26 30.77 -10.44
N TRP A 172 3.22 29.96 -10.52
CA TRP A 172 2.08 30.15 -11.43
C TRP A 172 0.85 30.49 -10.59
N GLU A 173 0.37 31.73 -10.68
CA GLU A 173 -0.73 32.25 -9.88
C GLU A 173 -2.05 32.22 -10.65
N ILE A 174 -3.08 31.63 -10.07
CA ILE A 174 -4.37 31.39 -10.72
C ILE A 174 -5.31 32.58 -10.50
N ALA A 175 -6.08 32.97 -11.52
CA ALA A 175 -6.93 34.16 -11.52
C ALA A 175 -8.35 33.93 -10.96
N ASP A 176 -8.83 32.69 -10.98
CA ASP A 176 -10.17 32.31 -10.52
C ASP A 176 -10.16 31.45 -9.25
N THR A 177 -9.00 31.30 -8.60
CA THR A 177 -8.85 30.69 -7.28
C THR A 177 -7.94 31.51 -6.38
N ALA A 178 -7.83 31.14 -5.11
CA ALA A 178 -6.88 31.76 -4.16
C ALA A 178 -5.50 31.06 -4.16
N ASN A 179 -5.21 30.20 -5.14
CA ASN A 179 -4.06 29.30 -5.13
C ASN A 179 -3.02 29.66 -6.20
N SER A 180 -1.81 29.16 -5.97
CA SER A 180 -0.69 29.15 -6.90
C SER A 180 -0.04 27.77 -6.96
N PHE A 181 0.65 27.49 -8.06
CA PHE A 181 1.53 26.34 -8.21
C PHE A 181 2.97 26.78 -8.06
N TYR A 182 3.73 25.99 -7.30
CA TYR A 182 5.09 26.32 -6.91
C TYR A 182 6.06 25.25 -7.42
N GLN A 183 7.08 25.66 -8.17
CA GLN A 183 8.04 24.76 -8.78
C GLN A 183 9.47 25.24 -8.49
N ALA A 184 10.18 24.52 -7.62
CA ALA A 184 11.62 24.68 -7.47
C ALA A 184 12.33 24.05 -8.68
N ILE A 185 13.39 24.69 -9.18
CA ILE A 185 14.20 24.24 -10.31
C ILE A 185 15.66 24.33 -9.87
N ASP A 186 16.32 23.18 -9.80
CA ASP A 186 17.72 23.06 -9.39
C ASP A 186 18.63 23.29 -10.60
N VAL A 187 19.46 24.33 -10.56
CA VAL A 187 20.33 24.73 -11.68
C VAL A 187 21.77 24.92 -11.25
N ASP A 188 22.70 24.72 -12.17
CA ASP A 188 24.14 24.94 -11.95
C ASP A 188 24.70 25.88 -13.02
N PHE A 189 25.30 26.98 -12.57
CA PHE A 189 25.93 28.00 -13.43
C PHE A 189 27.42 27.71 -13.71
N GLY A 190 27.99 26.65 -13.12
CA GLY A 190 29.42 26.38 -13.17
C GLY A 190 30.24 27.31 -12.29
N GLY A 191 31.56 27.14 -12.28
CA GLY A 191 32.49 28.02 -11.55
C GLY A 191 33.00 29.17 -12.41
N ALA A 192 33.17 30.35 -11.82
CA ALA A 192 34.07 31.38 -12.36
C ALA A 192 35.52 30.93 -12.11
N SER A 193 35.97 29.90 -12.83
CA SER A 193 37.38 29.62 -12.97
C SER A 193 37.83 30.32 -14.25
N ASP A 194 38.75 31.28 -14.12
CA ASP A 194 39.56 31.74 -15.24
C ASP A 194 40.00 30.54 -16.06
N GLU A 195 39.87 30.66 -17.37
CA GLU A 195 40.33 29.73 -18.37
C GLU A 195 41.81 29.42 -18.15
N THR A 196 42.08 28.41 -17.34
CA THR A 196 43.28 27.59 -17.45
C THR A 196 42.76 26.19 -17.65
N GLU A 197 42.92 25.70 -18.88
CA GLU A 197 42.70 24.33 -19.28
C GLU A 197 43.51 23.40 -18.36
N ASN A 198 42.93 23.00 -17.25
CA ASN A 198 43.20 21.69 -16.69
C ASN A 198 42.04 20.83 -17.16
N GLU A 199 42.10 20.38 -18.41
CA GLU A 199 41.11 19.47 -18.97
C GLU A 199 40.97 18.28 -18.02
N SER A 200 39.91 18.27 -17.22
CA SER A 200 39.59 17.14 -16.36
C SER A 200 39.63 15.89 -17.23
N LEU A 201 40.50 14.94 -16.89
CA LEU A 201 40.66 13.66 -17.61
C LEU A 201 39.32 12.93 -17.81
N TRP A 202 38.29 13.29 -17.04
CA TRP A 202 36.96 12.71 -17.04
C TRP A 202 35.99 13.60 -17.82
N THR A 203 35.99 13.43 -19.14
CA THR A 203 35.25 14.29 -20.07
C THR A 203 33.89 13.75 -20.45
N THR A 204 33.70 12.42 -20.42
CA THR A 204 32.47 11.77 -20.89
C THR A 204 31.76 11.06 -19.74
N GLN A 205 30.49 11.40 -19.49
CA GLN A 205 29.63 10.66 -18.57
C GLN A 205 29.03 9.44 -19.28
N LEU A 206 29.10 8.27 -18.66
CA LEU A 206 28.46 7.05 -19.16
C LEU A 206 26.94 7.12 -19.00
N ALA A 207 26.22 6.40 -19.86
CA ALA A 207 24.80 6.15 -19.65
C ALA A 207 24.59 5.17 -18.48
N GLY A 208 23.63 5.47 -17.61
CA GLY A 208 23.37 4.71 -16.38
C GLY A 208 23.90 5.43 -15.13
N GLN A 209 23.57 4.90 -13.95
CA GLN A 209 23.95 5.49 -12.67
C GLN A 209 24.15 4.41 -11.61
N LEU A 210 24.97 4.70 -10.62
CA LEU A 210 25.13 3.88 -9.43
C LEU A 210 24.07 4.34 -8.43
N SER A 211 22.93 3.67 -8.44
CA SER A 211 21.81 3.88 -7.52
C SER A 211 20.89 2.67 -7.55
N GLY A 212 20.19 2.40 -6.45
CA GLY A 212 19.21 1.31 -6.40
C GLY A 212 18.52 1.23 -5.05
N LYS A 213 17.91 0.08 -4.77
CA LYS A 213 17.24 -0.20 -3.49
C LYS A 213 18.24 -0.42 -2.35
N ASP A 214 17.72 -0.41 -1.13
CA ASP A 214 18.45 -0.93 0.03
C ASP A 214 18.75 -2.42 -0.19
N LEU A 215 19.92 -2.84 0.28
CA LEU A 215 20.45 -4.20 0.26
C LEU A 215 20.71 -4.64 1.70
N HIS A 216 20.95 -5.94 1.88
CA HIS A 216 21.19 -6.53 3.19
C HIS A 216 22.61 -7.07 3.31
N ALA A 217 23.05 -7.29 4.54
CA ALA A 217 24.34 -7.91 4.79
C ALA A 217 24.42 -9.29 4.09
N GLY A 218 25.47 -9.51 3.31
CA GLY A 218 25.69 -10.69 2.48
C GLY A 218 25.35 -10.48 1.00
N ASP A 219 24.46 -9.55 0.66
CA ASP A 219 24.13 -9.25 -0.73
C ASP A 219 25.34 -8.70 -1.49
N LYS A 220 25.29 -8.79 -2.82
CA LYS A 220 26.28 -8.18 -3.70
C LYS A 220 25.61 -7.26 -4.70
N VAL A 221 26.26 -6.13 -4.94
CA VAL A 221 25.97 -5.25 -6.08
C VAL A 221 27.16 -5.29 -7.03
N ILE A 222 26.87 -5.46 -8.32
CA ILE A 222 27.88 -5.65 -9.36
C ILE A 222 27.66 -4.59 -10.44
N ALA A 223 28.67 -3.77 -10.69
CA ALA A 223 28.70 -2.82 -11.80
C ALA A 223 29.29 -3.49 -13.04
N HIS A 224 28.48 -3.55 -14.10
CA HIS A 224 28.83 -4.04 -15.43
C HIS A 224 29.00 -2.87 -16.38
N PHE A 225 30.08 -2.87 -17.17
CA PHE A 225 30.41 -1.80 -18.11
C PHE A 225 30.36 -2.31 -19.53
N PHE A 226 29.81 -1.50 -20.45
CA PHE A 226 29.59 -1.92 -21.83
C PHE A 226 30.22 -0.93 -22.81
N ASN A 227 30.74 -1.46 -23.91
CA ASN A 227 31.11 -0.71 -25.10
C ASN A 227 30.27 -1.18 -26.30
N ALA A 228 30.56 -0.69 -27.50
CA ALA A 228 29.85 -1.08 -28.72
C ALA A 228 29.88 -2.59 -29.03
N SER A 229 30.86 -3.32 -28.48
CA SER A 229 31.04 -4.77 -28.67
C SER A 229 30.40 -5.62 -27.56
N GLY A 230 29.78 -5.01 -26.55
CA GLY A 230 29.17 -5.70 -25.41
C GLY A 230 29.90 -5.46 -24.09
N GLU A 231 29.78 -6.41 -23.17
CA GLU A 231 30.29 -6.26 -21.79
C GLU A 231 31.81 -6.33 -21.71
N VAL A 232 32.41 -5.31 -21.09
CA VAL A 232 33.83 -5.20 -20.80
C VAL A 232 34.11 -5.80 -19.42
N HIS A 233 34.15 -7.14 -19.36
CA HIS A 233 34.29 -7.91 -18.11
C HIS A 233 35.49 -7.49 -17.26
N SER A 234 36.58 -7.01 -17.86
CA SER A 234 37.77 -6.51 -17.13
C SER A 234 37.51 -5.27 -16.27
N LEU A 235 36.40 -4.56 -16.52
CA LEU A 235 35.99 -3.38 -15.76
C LEU A 235 34.93 -3.70 -14.70
N GLN A 236 34.44 -4.94 -14.64
CA GLN A 236 33.41 -5.33 -13.68
C GLN A 236 33.90 -5.07 -12.25
N THR A 237 33.06 -4.42 -11.45
CA THR A 237 33.35 -4.14 -10.04
C THR A 237 32.24 -4.70 -9.19
N GLU A 238 32.61 -5.55 -8.23
CA GLU A 238 31.69 -6.16 -7.27
C GLU A 238 31.91 -5.58 -5.88
N LEU A 239 30.81 -5.27 -5.19
CA LEU A 239 30.80 -4.91 -3.78
C LEU A 239 29.90 -5.90 -3.03
N THR A 240 30.46 -6.59 -2.03
CA THR A 240 29.68 -7.38 -1.06
C THR A 240 29.30 -6.49 0.12
N ILE A 241 28.02 -6.50 0.49
CA ILE A 241 27.48 -5.73 1.59
C ILE A 241 27.84 -6.42 2.90
N ALA A 242 28.63 -5.76 3.74
CA ALA A 242 29.13 -6.31 5.00
C ALA A 242 28.17 -6.09 6.18
N SER A 243 27.25 -5.12 6.11
CA SER A 243 26.30 -4.81 7.19
C SER A 243 25.04 -4.12 6.68
N GLU A 244 23.97 -4.14 7.48
CA GLU A 244 22.72 -3.40 7.18
C GLU A 244 22.92 -1.89 7.02
N ALA A 245 23.87 -1.32 7.77
CA ALA A 245 24.22 0.09 7.62
C ALA A 245 24.86 0.36 6.25
N GLN A 246 25.74 -0.54 5.80
CA GLN A 246 26.32 -0.49 4.47
C GLN A 246 25.27 -0.71 3.37
N GLY A 247 24.30 -1.58 3.64
CA GLY A 247 23.21 -1.92 2.74
C GLY A 247 22.24 -0.77 2.45
N LYS A 248 22.31 0.36 3.17
CA LYS A 248 21.54 1.56 2.82
C LYS A 248 21.92 2.02 1.41
N SER A 249 20.92 2.30 0.58
CA SER A 249 21.08 2.66 -0.84
C SER A 249 22.07 3.79 -1.11
N SER A 250 22.08 4.81 -0.26
CA SER A 250 23.06 5.90 -0.32
C SER A 250 24.47 5.46 0.06
N GLN A 251 24.60 4.52 1.01
CA GLN A 251 25.89 4.06 1.52
C GLN A 251 26.58 3.10 0.55
N TRP A 252 25.92 2.02 0.12
CA TRP A 252 26.57 1.08 -0.81
C TRP A 252 26.90 1.75 -2.15
N SER A 253 26.12 2.74 -2.58
CA SER A 253 26.40 3.48 -3.82
C SER A 253 27.70 4.29 -3.70
N TYR A 254 27.94 4.93 -2.54
CA TYR A 254 29.20 5.60 -2.24
C TYR A 254 30.37 4.59 -2.25
N ASP A 255 30.22 3.48 -1.53
CA ASP A 255 31.26 2.46 -1.41
C ASP A 255 31.59 1.81 -2.77
N LEU A 256 30.58 1.56 -3.62
CA LEU A 256 30.76 1.03 -4.96
C LEU A 256 31.49 2.04 -5.86
N ALA A 257 31.17 3.34 -5.73
CA ALA A 257 31.89 4.39 -6.44
C ALA A 257 33.37 4.45 -6.01
N GLU A 258 33.66 4.33 -4.71
CA GLU A 258 35.04 4.22 -4.22
C GLU A 258 35.76 2.96 -4.73
N ALA A 259 35.06 1.82 -4.76
CA ALA A 259 35.60 0.56 -5.29
C ALA A 259 35.96 0.70 -6.78
N ILE A 260 35.09 1.31 -7.59
CA ILE A 260 35.36 1.60 -9.01
C ILE A 260 36.58 2.53 -9.15
N ASN A 261 36.62 3.61 -8.37
CA ASN A 261 37.71 4.60 -8.40
C ASN A 261 39.07 3.99 -8.04
N THR A 262 39.06 3.03 -7.12
CA THR A 262 40.26 2.34 -6.67
C THR A 262 40.72 1.30 -7.69
N ALA A 263 39.80 0.51 -8.23
CA ALA A 263 40.11 -0.59 -9.16
C ALA A 263 40.53 -0.10 -10.55
N HIS A 264 39.96 1.02 -11.02
CA HIS A 264 40.05 1.44 -12.43
C HIS A 264 40.69 2.81 -12.61
N GLN A 265 41.76 3.10 -11.86
CA GLN A 265 42.48 4.37 -11.94
C GLN A 265 42.87 4.70 -13.39
N GLY A 266 42.55 5.92 -13.81
CA GLY A 266 42.79 6.42 -15.17
C GLY A 266 41.85 5.88 -16.25
N LYS A 267 40.97 4.91 -15.95
CA LYS A 267 39.99 4.35 -16.91
C LYS A 267 38.56 4.73 -16.59
N LEU A 268 38.17 4.67 -15.31
CA LEU A 268 36.84 5.04 -14.83
C LEU A 268 36.96 5.95 -13.61
N ARG A 269 35.97 6.85 -13.46
CA ARG A 269 35.79 7.63 -12.24
C ARG A 269 34.31 7.76 -11.90
N ALA A 270 33.93 7.28 -10.72
CA ALA A 270 32.58 7.33 -10.20
C ALA A 270 32.43 8.42 -9.13
N GLY A 271 31.33 9.17 -9.21
CA GLY A 271 31.03 10.26 -8.28
C GLY A 271 30.07 11.30 -8.85
N VAL A 272 30.01 12.45 -8.19
CA VAL A 272 29.41 13.68 -8.72
C VAL A 272 30.53 14.61 -9.17
N LYS A 273 30.38 15.20 -10.37
CA LYS A 273 31.35 16.15 -10.90
C LYS A 273 31.13 17.51 -10.28
N GLY A 274 32.14 18.01 -9.55
CA GLY A 274 32.18 19.35 -9.00
C GLY A 274 32.41 20.42 -10.07
N SER A 275 32.22 21.68 -9.70
CA SER A 275 32.47 22.84 -10.58
C SER A 275 33.94 22.99 -10.99
N ASP A 276 34.86 22.41 -10.21
CA ASP A 276 36.30 22.30 -10.49
C ASP A 276 36.64 21.14 -11.44
N GLY A 277 35.63 20.38 -11.89
CA GLY A 277 35.80 19.22 -12.75
C GLY A 277 36.28 17.96 -12.03
N ASN A 278 36.49 18.00 -10.70
CA ASN A 278 36.81 16.82 -9.91
C ASN A 278 35.57 15.96 -9.71
N ILE A 279 35.77 14.64 -9.65
CA ILE A 279 34.68 13.70 -9.41
C ILE A 279 34.91 13.03 -8.06
N THR A 280 33.96 13.24 -7.16
CA THR A 280 33.98 12.73 -5.79
C THR A 280 32.78 11.83 -5.52
N PRO A 281 32.98 10.65 -4.92
CA PRO A 281 31.88 9.80 -4.44
C PRO A 281 30.94 10.55 -3.50
N LEU A 282 29.64 10.27 -3.64
CA LEU A 282 28.56 10.84 -2.85
C LEU A 282 27.74 9.74 -2.17
N HIS A 283 27.33 9.94 -0.93
CA HIS A 283 26.30 9.12 -0.28
C HIS A 283 24.92 9.40 -0.92
N GLY A 284 24.62 8.70 -2.02
CA GLY A 284 23.46 8.97 -2.86
C GLY A 284 23.67 8.44 -4.28
N VAL A 285 23.20 9.18 -5.29
CA VAL A 285 23.35 8.78 -6.69
C VAL A 285 24.75 9.16 -7.18
N ASN A 286 25.50 8.20 -7.71
CA ASN A 286 26.80 8.45 -8.36
C ASN A 286 26.73 8.20 -9.87
N GLN A 287 27.40 9.03 -10.66
CA GLN A 287 27.57 8.85 -12.09
C GLN A 287 28.97 8.27 -12.36
N VAL A 288 29.18 7.64 -13.52
CA VAL A 288 30.52 7.17 -13.93
C VAL A 288 30.99 7.95 -15.15
N TYR A 289 32.25 8.36 -15.13
CA TYR A 289 32.89 9.15 -16.17
C TYR A 289 34.13 8.44 -16.69
N VAL A 290 34.46 8.71 -17.94
CA VAL A 290 35.59 8.13 -18.66
C VAL A 290 36.37 9.20 -19.43
N PRO A 291 37.65 8.91 -19.78
CA PRO A 291 38.42 9.74 -20.70
C PRO A 291 37.81 9.82 -22.10
N LYS A 292 38.20 10.85 -22.84
CA LYS A 292 37.65 11.19 -24.16
C LYS A 292 37.84 10.07 -25.18
N ASP A 293 38.92 9.31 -25.05
CA ASP A 293 39.32 8.20 -25.91
C ASP A 293 38.81 6.84 -25.42
N SER A 294 38.04 6.79 -24.33
CA SER A 294 37.43 5.56 -23.84
C SER A 294 36.36 5.04 -24.80
N THR A 295 36.32 3.71 -24.98
CA THR A 295 35.26 3.05 -25.77
C THR A 295 34.04 2.68 -24.95
N VAL A 296 34.09 2.82 -23.62
CA VAL A 296 33.00 2.48 -22.70
C VAL A 296 31.86 3.50 -22.83
N GLN A 297 30.63 3.02 -22.89
CA GLN A 297 29.43 3.82 -23.19
C GLN A 297 28.41 3.81 -22.05
N SER A 298 28.29 2.70 -21.32
CA SER A 298 27.29 2.59 -20.26
C SER A 298 27.75 1.75 -19.07
N VAL A 299 27.07 1.95 -17.96
CA VAL A 299 27.13 1.13 -16.75
C VAL A 299 25.75 0.59 -16.42
N THR A 300 25.67 -0.64 -15.92
CA THR A 300 24.43 -1.25 -15.39
C THR A 300 24.75 -2.00 -14.12
N LEU A 301 23.80 -2.03 -13.19
CA LEU A 301 23.93 -2.78 -11.95
C LEU A 301 23.17 -4.10 -12.04
N THR A 302 23.78 -5.16 -11.51
CA THR A 302 23.05 -6.38 -11.11
C THR A 302 23.23 -6.61 -9.62
N TYR A 303 22.33 -7.40 -9.05
CA TYR A 303 22.33 -7.75 -7.64
C TYR A 303 22.39 -9.27 -7.52
N ALA A 304 23.32 -9.77 -6.71
CA ALA A 304 23.30 -11.15 -6.26
C ALA A 304 22.92 -11.14 -4.79
N GLU A 305 21.63 -11.33 -4.54
CA GLU A 305 21.10 -11.43 -3.18
C GLU A 305 21.64 -12.72 -2.56
N SER A 306 22.29 -12.60 -1.40
CA SER A 306 22.69 -13.79 -0.65
C SER A 306 21.40 -14.43 -0.19
N GLN A 307 21.07 -15.60 -0.72
CA GLN A 307 19.91 -16.37 -0.28
C GLN A 307 20.10 -16.82 1.18
N SER A 308 19.82 -15.89 2.08
CA SER A 308 19.68 -16.07 3.52
C SER A 308 18.92 -14.86 4.07
N HIS A 309 17.82 -14.47 3.41
CA HIS A 309 16.81 -13.71 4.11
C HIS A 309 16.00 -14.67 4.94
N ASP A 310 16.06 -14.49 6.25
CA ASP A 310 14.90 -14.63 7.12
C ASP A 310 13.81 -13.67 6.62
N ILE A 311 13.24 -13.95 5.45
CA ILE A 311 11.84 -13.67 5.24
C ILE A 311 11.18 -14.59 6.26
N VAL A 312 10.73 -14.02 7.37
CA VAL A 312 9.49 -14.53 7.93
C VAL A 312 8.51 -14.39 6.77
N GLU A 313 8.38 -15.42 5.93
CA GLU A 313 7.26 -15.50 5.00
C GLU A 313 6.05 -15.37 5.89
N GLU A 314 5.46 -14.18 5.89
CA GLU A 314 4.32 -13.89 6.73
C GLU A 314 3.22 -14.84 6.29
N SER A 315 3.00 -15.87 7.09
CA SER A 315 2.23 -17.03 6.69
C SER A 315 1.29 -17.37 7.82
N LEU A 316 0.07 -17.73 7.42
CA LEU A 316 -0.93 -18.24 8.31
C LEU A 316 -1.23 -19.68 7.90
N SER A 317 -1.07 -20.62 8.83
CA SER A 317 -1.65 -21.95 8.72
C SER A 317 -2.83 -22.10 9.67
N VAL A 318 -3.92 -22.65 9.16
CA VAL A 318 -5.11 -23.01 9.94
C VAL A 318 -5.19 -24.54 9.99
N ALA A 319 -5.23 -25.10 11.20
CA ALA A 319 -5.26 -26.53 11.43
C ALA A 319 -6.18 -26.88 12.59
N ASN A 320 -6.45 -28.18 12.78
CA ASN A 320 -7.25 -28.70 13.89
C ASN A 320 -8.63 -28.05 14.01
N VAL A 321 -9.29 -27.78 12.89
CA VAL A 321 -10.64 -27.23 12.90
C VAL A 321 -11.61 -28.28 13.41
N ASN A 322 -12.35 -27.95 14.45
CA ASN A 322 -13.35 -28.81 15.07
C ASN A 322 -14.58 -27.98 15.45
N ALA A 323 -15.73 -28.63 15.59
CA ALA A 323 -16.95 -28.00 16.04
C ALA A 323 -17.60 -28.85 17.14
N THR A 324 -18.07 -28.21 18.21
CA THR A 324 -18.90 -28.91 19.19
C THR A 324 -20.22 -29.33 18.55
N LYS A 325 -20.82 -30.41 19.05
CA LYS A 325 -22.20 -30.75 18.68
C LYS A 325 -23.15 -29.60 19.03
N ILE A 326 -24.21 -29.46 18.24
CA ILE A 326 -25.22 -28.44 18.42
C ILE A 326 -26.03 -28.78 19.68
N ALA A 327 -26.19 -27.80 20.55
CA ALA A 327 -27.07 -27.86 21.71
C ALA A 327 -27.88 -26.57 21.77
N ASN A 328 -29.21 -26.69 21.73
CA ASN A 328 -30.14 -25.54 21.76
C ASN A 328 -29.83 -24.48 20.67
N GLY A 329 -29.51 -24.93 19.45
CA GLY A 329 -29.19 -24.04 18.32
C GLY A 329 -27.87 -23.30 18.47
N LYS A 330 -26.97 -23.75 19.35
CA LYS A 330 -25.63 -23.17 19.57
C LYS A 330 -24.56 -24.25 19.39
N ALA A 331 -23.41 -23.83 18.89
CA ALA A 331 -22.20 -24.64 18.81
C ALA A 331 -20.97 -23.72 18.92
N THR A 332 -19.79 -24.28 19.04
CA THR A 332 -18.52 -23.53 19.00
C THR A 332 -17.61 -24.18 18.00
N VAL A 333 -17.04 -23.39 17.08
CA VAL A 333 -15.98 -23.83 16.19
C VAL A 333 -14.65 -23.43 16.79
N THR A 334 -13.73 -24.38 16.93
CA THR A 334 -12.36 -24.17 17.43
C THR A 334 -11.35 -24.55 16.37
N PHE A 335 -10.26 -23.80 16.25
CA PHE A 335 -9.15 -24.11 15.36
C PHE A 335 -7.84 -23.51 15.85
N ASN A 336 -6.72 -24.05 15.37
CA ASN A 336 -5.40 -23.48 15.62
C ASN A 336 -5.00 -22.59 14.45
N ALA A 337 -4.67 -21.34 14.75
CA ALA A 337 -4.12 -20.37 13.82
C ALA A 337 -2.64 -20.14 14.16
N THR A 338 -1.73 -20.61 13.32
CA THR A 338 -0.29 -20.42 13.52
C THR A 338 0.21 -19.36 12.55
N ALA A 339 0.65 -18.23 13.09
CA ALA A 339 1.16 -17.10 12.35
C ALA A 339 2.68 -17.01 12.47
N SER A 340 3.34 -16.91 11.33
CA SER A 340 4.70 -16.40 11.19
C SER A 340 4.57 -14.91 10.86
N GLY A 341 5.06 -14.01 11.71
CA GLY A 341 4.86 -12.56 11.57
C GLY A 341 3.58 -12.03 12.23
N LYS A 342 3.37 -10.70 12.13
CA LYS A 342 2.26 -9.98 12.79
C LYS A 342 1.14 -9.68 11.81
N MET A 343 -0.05 -10.23 12.08
CA MET A 343 -1.19 -10.13 11.17
C MET A 343 -2.53 -10.00 11.90
N GLN A 344 -3.52 -9.44 11.20
CA GLN A 344 -4.92 -9.39 11.60
C GLN A 344 -5.66 -10.56 10.97
N LEU A 345 -6.07 -11.55 11.79
CA LEU A 345 -6.96 -12.64 11.37
C LEU A 345 -8.41 -12.19 11.49
N THR A 346 -9.19 -12.38 10.43
CA THR A 346 -10.66 -12.37 10.44
C THR A 346 -11.14 -13.77 10.09
N ALA A 347 -12.03 -14.34 10.89
CA ALA A 347 -12.61 -15.65 10.65
C ALA A 347 -14.12 -15.65 10.90
N THR A 348 -14.88 -16.22 9.97
CA THR A 348 -16.34 -16.19 9.95
C THR A 348 -16.88 -17.57 9.60
N VAL A 349 -17.89 -18.03 10.34
CA VAL A 349 -18.59 -19.29 10.05
C VAL A 349 -19.94 -18.97 9.43
N ASN A 350 -20.23 -19.58 8.29
CA ASN A 350 -21.46 -19.40 7.53
C ASN A 350 -22.18 -20.75 7.36
N ASP A 351 -23.50 -20.73 7.21
CA ASP A 351 -24.24 -21.90 6.71
C ASP A 351 -24.02 -22.10 5.19
N HIS A 352 -24.53 -23.21 4.66
CA HIS A 352 -24.45 -23.55 3.23
C HIS A 352 -24.97 -22.42 2.31
N ALA A 353 -25.99 -21.67 2.76
CA ALA A 353 -26.56 -20.55 2.01
C ALA A 353 -25.72 -19.26 2.11
N GLY A 354 -24.63 -19.27 2.90
CA GLY A 354 -23.75 -18.13 3.10
C GLY A 354 -24.16 -17.22 4.27
N THR A 355 -25.18 -17.56 5.04
CA THR A 355 -25.60 -16.76 6.20
C THR A 355 -24.63 -16.92 7.35
N GLN A 356 -24.08 -15.80 7.84
CA GLN A 356 -23.14 -15.79 8.95
C GLN A 356 -23.79 -16.28 10.26
N LYS A 357 -23.10 -17.17 10.98
CA LYS A 357 -23.50 -17.75 12.27
C LYS A 357 -22.59 -17.35 13.44
N GLY A 358 -21.37 -16.91 13.13
CA GLY A 358 -20.40 -16.40 14.09
C GLY A 358 -19.19 -15.80 13.38
N SER A 359 -18.48 -14.88 14.05
CA SER A 359 -17.27 -14.27 13.52
C SER A 359 -16.35 -13.82 14.64
N ILE A 360 -15.05 -13.77 14.35
CA ILE A 360 -14.04 -13.20 15.23
C ILE A 360 -12.99 -12.44 14.42
N GLN A 361 -12.38 -11.44 15.04
CA GLN A 361 -11.20 -10.77 14.53
C GLN A 361 -10.15 -10.70 15.64
N GLN A 362 -8.90 -11.05 15.32
CA GLN A 362 -7.83 -11.13 16.31
C GLN A 362 -6.45 -10.84 15.72
N THR A 363 -5.61 -10.15 16.48
CA THR A 363 -4.19 -9.98 16.16
C THR A 363 -3.39 -11.21 16.59
N ILE A 364 -2.62 -11.77 15.66
CA ILE A 364 -1.68 -12.87 15.93
C ILE A 364 -0.29 -12.36 15.56
N ASP A 365 0.67 -12.53 16.47
CA ASP A 365 2.03 -12.03 16.32
C ASP A 365 3.00 -13.15 16.66
N ASN A 366 3.59 -13.73 15.60
CA ASN A 366 4.62 -14.77 15.65
C ASN A 366 4.35 -15.89 16.68
N ARG A 367 3.14 -16.45 16.63
CA ARG A 367 2.65 -17.45 17.60
C ARG A 367 1.55 -18.32 17.01
N SER A 368 1.30 -19.45 17.68
CA SER A 368 0.09 -20.24 17.49
C SER A 368 -0.96 -19.87 18.54
N LEU A 369 -2.21 -19.70 18.11
CA LEU A 369 -3.36 -19.47 18.97
C LEU A 369 -4.48 -20.45 18.66
N THR A 370 -5.13 -20.98 19.69
CA THR A 370 -6.44 -21.62 19.55
C THR A 370 -7.52 -20.54 19.53
N VAL A 371 -8.23 -20.46 18.42
CA VAL A 371 -9.32 -19.51 18.16
C VAL A 371 -10.65 -20.23 18.35
N SER A 372 -11.59 -19.59 19.04
CA SER A 372 -12.92 -20.14 19.33
C SER A 372 -14.01 -19.17 18.87
N ILE A 373 -14.87 -19.62 17.95
CA ILE A 373 -15.99 -18.84 17.43
C ILE A 373 -17.30 -19.42 17.99
N PRO A 374 -18.00 -18.72 18.89
CA PRO A 374 -19.33 -19.12 19.32
C PRO A 374 -20.33 -18.90 18.17
N LEU A 375 -21.17 -19.90 17.92
CA LEU A 375 -22.22 -19.89 16.91
C LEU A 375 -23.60 -19.83 17.54
N THR A 376 -24.52 -19.13 16.88
CA THR A 376 -25.93 -19.08 17.27
C THR A 376 -26.84 -19.34 16.07
N ASN A 377 -28.04 -19.83 16.34
CA ASN A 377 -29.05 -20.16 15.34
C ASN A 377 -28.52 -21.11 14.25
N VAL A 378 -27.77 -22.13 14.68
CA VAL A 378 -27.21 -23.17 13.83
C VAL A 378 -28.10 -24.42 13.83
N GLN A 379 -28.08 -25.15 12.73
CA GLN A 379 -28.76 -26.44 12.54
C GLN A 379 -27.74 -27.45 12.03
N ALA A 380 -28.00 -28.74 12.22
CA ALA A 380 -27.13 -29.76 11.65
C ALA A 380 -27.06 -29.67 10.13
N GLY A 381 -25.87 -29.91 9.58
CA GLY A 381 -25.61 -29.85 8.15
C GLY A 381 -24.35 -29.06 7.79
N HIS A 382 -24.20 -28.80 6.48
CA HIS A 382 -23.02 -28.17 5.90
C HIS A 382 -22.90 -26.69 6.28
N HIS A 383 -21.70 -26.33 6.71
CA HIS A 383 -21.25 -25.00 7.09
C HIS A 383 -19.84 -24.77 6.53
N MET A 384 -19.40 -23.52 6.52
CA MET A 384 -18.06 -23.14 6.05
C MET A 384 -17.40 -22.21 7.05
N LEU A 385 -16.14 -22.49 7.42
CA LEU A 385 -15.25 -21.52 8.06
C LEU A 385 -14.47 -20.78 6.98
N ARG A 386 -14.74 -19.49 6.83
CA ARG A 386 -13.98 -18.57 5.97
C ARG A 386 -13.00 -17.80 6.81
N TYR A 387 -11.75 -17.69 6.38
CA TYR A 387 -10.75 -16.88 7.08
C TYR A 387 -9.89 -16.07 6.12
N SER A 388 -9.38 -14.94 6.62
CA SER A 388 -8.40 -14.09 5.94
C SER A 388 -7.44 -13.48 6.95
N ALA A 389 -6.16 -13.40 6.60
CA ALA A 389 -5.14 -12.67 7.34
C ALA A 389 -4.62 -11.50 6.50
N SER A 390 -4.45 -10.33 7.12
CA SER A 390 -3.85 -9.16 6.48
C SER A 390 -2.71 -8.56 7.30
N ASN A 391 -1.73 -7.96 6.61
CA ASN A 391 -0.67 -7.18 7.27
C ASN A 391 -1.19 -5.80 7.74
N ALA A 392 -0.30 -5.01 8.35
CA ALA A 392 -0.62 -3.68 8.87
C ALA A 392 -1.06 -2.68 7.78
N GLN A 393 -0.65 -2.90 6.52
CA GLN A 393 -1.00 -2.10 5.36
C GLN A 393 -2.34 -2.54 4.73
N GLY A 394 -2.99 -3.58 5.28
CA GLY A 394 -4.27 -4.10 4.80
C GLY A 394 -4.16 -5.06 3.61
N ALA A 395 -2.96 -5.45 3.19
CA ALA A 395 -2.78 -6.45 2.14
C ALA A 395 -3.12 -7.84 2.68
N THR A 396 -3.93 -8.61 1.93
CA THR A 396 -4.29 -9.98 2.31
C THR A 396 -3.10 -10.91 2.06
N LEU A 397 -2.63 -11.57 3.11
CA LEU A 397 -1.49 -12.50 3.09
C LEU A 397 -1.93 -13.95 2.88
N SER A 398 -3.06 -14.33 3.47
CA SER A 398 -3.60 -15.68 3.39
C SER A 398 -5.12 -15.63 3.53
N GLN A 399 -5.82 -16.49 2.79
CA GLN A 399 -7.25 -16.68 2.93
C GLN A 399 -7.63 -18.10 2.56
N GLY A 400 -8.73 -18.59 3.11
CA GLY A 400 -9.19 -19.95 2.82
C GLY A 400 -10.62 -20.20 3.28
N VAL A 401 -11.12 -21.36 2.87
CA VAL A 401 -12.43 -21.88 3.25
C VAL A 401 -12.26 -23.34 3.67
N ILE A 402 -12.81 -23.69 4.81
CA ILE A 402 -12.82 -25.07 5.35
C ILE A 402 -14.27 -25.48 5.55
N ASP A 403 -14.66 -26.57 4.92
CA ASP A 403 -15.99 -27.14 5.07
C ASP A 403 -16.16 -27.82 6.43
N LEU A 404 -17.32 -27.60 7.04
CA LEU A 404 -17.70 -28.12 8.34
C LEU A 404 -19.04 -28.84 8.21
N MET A 405 -19.18 -29.97 8.89
CA MET A 405 -20.47 -30.62 9.10
C MET A 405 -20.82 -30.51 10.57
N LEU A 406 -21.76 -29.64 10.89
CA LEU A 406 -22.27 -29.55 12.26
C LEU A 406 -23.26 -30.69 12.50
N GLU A 407 -23.15 -31.33 13.66
CA GLU A 407 -24.01 -32.42 14.07
C GLU A 407 -24.84 -32.00 15.29
N GLU A 408 -26.08 -32.47 15.38
CA GLU A 408 -26.86 -32.33 16.61
C GLU A 408 -26.25 -33.16 17.74
N SER A 409 -26.36 -32.66 18.97
CA SER A 409 -26.05 -33.46 20.15
C SER A 409 -26.98 -34.67 20.21
N THR A 410 -26.39 -35.87 20.18
CA THR A 410 -27.11 -37.13 20.45
C THR A 410 -27.39 -37.31 21.95
N VAL A 411 -26.90 -36.41 22.79
CA VAL A 411 -27.26 -36.36 24.21
C VAL A 411 -28.62 -35.69 24.29
N GLN A 412 -29.67 -36.50 24.31
CA GLN A 412 -30.97 -36.05 24.80
C GLN A 412 -30.76 -35.45 26.20
N PRO A 413 -31.42 -34.33 26.55
CA PRO A 413 -31.49 -33.92 27.94
C PRO A 413 -31.98 -35.11 28.77
N ASP A 414 -31.29 -35.38 29.86
CA ASP A 414 -31.55 -36.51 30.76
C ASP A 414 -33.07 -36.58 31.04
N PRO A 415 -33.77 -37.65 30.65
CA PRO A 415 -35.20 -37.72 30.87
C PRO A 415 -35.46 -37.78 32.38
N THR A 416 -36.25 -36.84 32.86
CA THR A 416 -36.85 -36.87 34.19
C THR A 416 -37.45 -38.26 34.41
N PRO A 417 -37.04 -39.04 35.43
CA PRO A 417 -37.56 -40.38 35.59
C PRO A 417 -38.97 -40.34 36.16
N ALA A 418 -39.94 -40.91 35.47
CA ALA A 418 -41.24 -41.31 36.02
C ALA A 418 -41.94 -42.35 35.11
N PRO A 419 -42.83 -43.19 35.64
CA PRO A 419 -42.67 -44.20 36.69
C PRO A 419 -42.69 -45.64 36.10
N ALA A 420 -42.50 -46.65 36.94
CA ALA A 420 -42.41 -48.05 36.55
C ALA A 420 -43.68 -48.60 35.85
N GLY A 421 -43.46 -49.22 34.68
CA GLY A 421 -44.16 -50.43 34.21
C GLY A 421 -45.53 -50.29 33.55
N ASN A 422 -45.56 -50.17 32.22
CA ASN A 422 -46.59 -50.81 31.35
C ASN A 422 -46.27 -50.72 29.83
N TYR A 423 -45.01 -50.91 29.43
CA TYR A 423 -44.61 -50.95 28.02
C TYR A 423 -43.59 -52.06 27.77
N ASP A 424 -43.55 -52.58 26.55
CA ASP A 424 -42.69 -53.70 26.15
C ASP A 424 -41.27 -53.23 25.78
N TYR A 425 -41.14 -52.06 25.12
CA TYR A 425 -39.86 -51.50 24.65
C TYR A 425 -39.81 -49.97 24.75
N THR A 426 -38.62 -49.39 24.79
CA THR A 426 -38.44 -47.95 24.51
C THR A 426 -38.28 -47.78 23.00
N PHE A 427 -39.03 -46.89 22.37
CA PHE A 427 -38.91 -46.66 20.93
C PHE A 427 -37.58 -45.96 20.60
N PRO A 428 -36.79 -46.38 19.59
CA PRO A 428 -37.05 -47.38 18.55
C PRO A 428 -36.39 -48.76 18.80
N ASP A 429 -36.07 -49.12 20.05
CA ASP A 429 -35.34 -50.34 20.34
C ASP A 429 -36.14 -51.58 19.93
N ASN A 430 -35.46 -52.56 19.33
CA ASN A 430 -36.05 -53.83 18.89
C ASN A 430 -37.23 -53.71 17.90
N LEU A 431 -37.24 -52.71 17.01
CA LEU A 431 -38.27 -52.48 15.99
C LEU A 431 -38.80 -53.74 15.30
N LYS A 432 -37.92 -54.68 14.92
CA LYS A 432 -38.31 -55.93 14.23
C LYS A 432 -39.22 -56.83 15.05
N SER A 433 -39.26 -56.67 16.37
CA SER A 433 -40.07 -57.45 17.30
C SER A 433 -41.48 -56.87 17.48
N TYR A 434 -41.76 -55.68 16.95
CA TYR A 434 -43.06 -55.04 17.16
C TYR A 434 -44.14 -55.76 16.36
N LYS A 435 -45.22 -56.09 17.05
CA LYS A 435 -46.41 -56.74 16.51
C LYS A 435 -47.64 -55.99 16.99
N ALA A 436 -48.80 -56.31 16.42
CA ALA A 436 -50.07 -55.82 16.91
C ALA A 436 -50.16 -55.97 18.45
N GLY A 437 -50.44 -54.86 19.14
CA GLY A 437 -50.52 -54.82 20.60
C GLY A 437 -49.22 -54.47 21.34
N THR A 438 -48.05 -54.43 20.67
CA THR A 438 -46.80 -54.01 21.31
C THR A 438 -46.89 -52.58 21.81
N LYS A 439 -46.53 -52.34 23.07
CA LYS A 439 -46.51 -51.02 23.71
C LYS A 439 -45.07 -50.49 23.76
N VAL A 440 -44.87 -49.24 23.31
CA VAL A 440 -43.57 -48.59 23.34
C VAL A 440 -43.61 -47.25 24.05
N MET A 441 -42.61 -46.95 24.89
CA MET A 441 -42.42 -45.62 25.46
C MET A 441 -41.67 -44.74 24.46
N GLN A 442 -42.21 -43.54 24.18
CA GLN A 442 -41.61 -42.56 23.27
C GLN A 442 -40.72 -41.60 24.06
N PRO A 443 -39.38 -41.68 23.97
CA PRO A 443 -38.47 -40.87 24.78
C PRO A 443 -38.56 -39.36 24.48
N LYS A 444 -39.11 -38.96 23.33
CA LYS A 444 -39.27 -37.54 22.99
C LYS A 444 -40.40 -36.84 23.75
N ASN A 445 -41.39 -37.57 24.25
CA ASN A 445 -42.55 -36.98 24.93
C ASN A 445 -42.96 -37.72 26.21
N GLY A 446 -42.29 -38.82 26.56
CA GLY A 446 -42.54 -39.61 27.77
C GLY A 446 -43.84 -40.42 27.76
N LYS A 447 -44.55 -40.51 26.62
CA LYS A 447 -45.85 -41.20 26.53
C LYS A 447 -45.71 -42.63 26.00
N VAL A 448 -46.71 -43.46 26.25
CA VAL A 448 -46.75 -44.86 25.77
C VAL A 448 -47.72 -44.98 24.60
N TYR A 449 -47.29 -45.71 23.56
CA TYR A 449 -48.05 -45.93 22.34
C TYR A 449 -48.17 -47.43 22.05
N GLN A 450 -49.35 -47.88 21.66
CA GLN A 450 -49.62 -49.28 21.32
C GLN A 450 -49.76 -49.46 19.80
N CYS A 451 -49.03 -50.43 19.26
CA CYS A 451 -49.08 -50.79 17.85
C CYS A 451 -50.48 -51.33 17.50
N ARG A 452 -51.08 -50.76 16.44
CA ARG A 452 -52.43 -51.10 16.00
C ARG A 452 -52.52 -52.52 15.41
N PRO A 453 -53.71 -53.16 15.46
CA PRO A 453 -53.92 -54.45 14.83
C PRO A 453 -53.84 -54.39 13.30
N PHE A 454 -53.79 -55.57 12.67
CA PHE A 454 -53.87 -55.72 11.21
C PHE A 454 -55.08 -54.94 10.65
N PRO A 455 -54.95 -54.23 9.51
CA PRO A 455 -53.82 -54.23 8.57
C PRO A 455 -52.67 -53.25 8.91
N TYR A 456 -52.79 -52.46 9.98
CA TYR A 456 -51.87 -51.35 10.27
C TYR A 456 -50.59 -51.74 11.01
N SER A 457 -50.55 -52.94 11.61
CA SER A 457 -49.41 -53.42 12.41
C SER A 457 -48.08 -53.44 11.64
N GLY A 458 -48.11 -53.54 10.31
CA GLY A 458 -46.92 -53.50 9.45
C GLY A 458 -46.23 -52.13 9.41
N TYR A 459 -46.89 -51.06 9.83
CA TYR A 459 -46.29 -49.72 9.89
C TYR A 459 -45.49 -49.48 11.17
N CYS A 460 -45.78 -50.21 12.25
CA CYS A 460 -45.09 -50.05 13.54
C CYS A 460 -43.58 -50.38 13.45
N VAL A 461 -43.18 -51.20 12.47
CA VAL A 461 -41.77 -51.56 12.22
C VAL A 461 -41.10 -50.67 11.16
N GLN A 462 -41.86 -49.79 10.51
CA GLN A 462 -41.39 -48.92 9.42
C GLN A 462 -40.89 -47.60 9.98
N TRP A 463 -39.72 -47.66 10.62
CA TRP A 463 -39.03 -46.47 11.09
C TRP A 463 -37.52 -46.57 10.86
N SER A 464 -36.94 -45.45 10.48
CA SER A 464 -35.50 -45.19 10.58
C SER A 464 -35.28 -43.71 10.85
N GLN A 465 -34.06 -43.32 11.20
CA GLN A 465 -33.71 -41.90 11.34
C GLN A 465 -33.96 -41.06 10.07
N TYR A 466 -34.09 -41.70 8.89
CA TYR A 466 -34.38 -41.04 7.61
C TYR A 466 -35.83 -41.22 7.13
N ALA A 467 -36.65 -41.99 7.86
CA ALA A 467 -38.04 -42.30 7.54
C ALA A 467 -38.85 -42.38 8.84
N THR A 468 -39.32 -41.21 9.30
CA THR A 468 -39.94 -41.02 10.62
C THR A 468 -41.47 -40.86 10.57
N GLN A 469 -42.09 -41.06 9.40
CA GLN A 469 -43.52 -40.81 9.19
C GLN A 469 -44.41 -41.58 10.17
N PHE A 470 -44.03 -42.80 10.56
CA PHE A 470 -44.75 -43.63 11.52
C PHE A 470 -44.18 -43.59 12.95
N GLU A 471 -43.34 -42.60 13.28
CA GLU A 471 -42.78 -42.46 14.62
C GLU A 471 -43.88 -42.16 15.66
N PRO A 472 -44.04 -42.95 16.75
CA PRO A 472 -45.17 -42.82 17.66
C PRO A 472 -45.23 -41.43 18.31
N GLY A 473 -46.37 -40.75 18.14
CA GLY A 473 -46.65 -39.43 18.74
C GLY A 473 -46.00 -38.22 18.05
N THR A 474 -45.14 -38.42 17.05
CA THR A 474 -44.35 -37.34 16.43
C THR A 474 -44.34 -37.36 14.90
N GLY A 475 -44.41 -38.54 14.26
CA GLY A 475 -44.39 -38.69 12.81
C GLY A 475 -45.66 -38.17 12.14
N SER A 476 -45.59 -37.66 10.91
CA SER A 476 -46.75 -37.13 10.16
C SER A 476 -47.95 -38.07 10.12
N ASP A 477 -47.68 -39.38 10.15
CA ASP A 477 -48.63 -40.46 9.95
C ASP A 477 -48.70 -41.40 11.16
N TRP A 478 -48.20 -40.98 12.32
CA TRP A 478 -48.06 -41.83 13.50
C TRP A 478 -49.38 -42.47 13.93
N ALA A 479 -50.49 -41.75 13.80
CA ALA A 479 -51.83 -42.19 14.20
C ALA A 479 -52.37 -43.35 13.34
N MET A 480 -51.76 -43.64 12.19
CA MET A 480 -52.07 -44.83 11.39
C MET A 480 -51.51 -46.09 12.03
N ALA A 481 -50.30 -46.02 12.59
CA ALA A 481 -49.58 -47.16 13.15
C ALA A 481 -49.85 -47.36 14.65
N TRP A 482 -50.11 -46.27 15.37
CA TRP A 482 -50.11 -46.28 16.83
C TRP A 482 -51.37 -45.66 17.42
N THR A 483 -51.73 -46.13 18.61
CA THR A 483 -52.72 -45.50 19.49
C THR A 483 -52.02 -45.07 20.76
N GLU A 484 -52.14 -43.80 21.16
CA GLU A 484 -51.64 -43.34 22.46
C GLU A 484 -52.41 -44.07 23.57
N VAL A 485 -51.68 -44.68 24.51
CA VAL A 485 -52.25 -45.35 25.67
C VAL A 485 -52.00 -44.46 26.87
N THR A 486 -53.03 -43.76 27.32
CA THR A 486 -53.01 -43.07 28.60
C THR A 486 -53.17 -44.10 29.73
N HIS A 487 -52.34 -43.98 30.76
CA HIS A 487 -52.60 -44.62 32.04
C HIS A 487 -53.78 -43.97 32.75
#